data_AF-A0A4Y2LCR4-F1
#
_entry.id   AF-A0A4Y2LCR4-F1
#
_cell.length_a   1.000
_cell.length_b   1.000
_cell.length_c   1.000
_cell.angle_alpha   90.00
_cell.angle_beta   90.00
_cell.angle_gamma   90.00
#
_symmetry.space_group_name_H-M   'P 1'
#
loop_
_entity.id
_entity.type
_entity.pdbx_description
1 polymer ?
#
loop_
_entity_poly.entity_id
_entity_poly.type
_entity_poly.pdbx_seq_one_letter_code
_entity_poly.pdbx_strand_id
1 'polypeptide(L)'
;MWAYVTSMVKRSPTDVPGSLKKWLPILVSSWSCMETSFEKYRPHEIDTMSLDYDYRSVMHYRPYMYAVDRSYPTLKPSDNQVPLEALGHGQAEGTFTDLDIEKIKTFYEC
;
A
#
# COMPACT_ATOMS: atom_id res chain seq x y z
N MET A 1 -4.65 6.92 -5.35
CA MET A 1 -5.40 5.72 -5.81
C MET A 1 -4.66 4.49 -5.31
N TRP A 2 -5.14 3.85 -4.24
CA TRP A 2 -4.39 2.83 -3.49
C TRP A 2 -4.92 1.40 -3.71
N ALA A 3 -4.03 0.43 -3.53
CA ALA A 3 -4.10 -0.94 -4.00
C ALA A 3 -5.23 -1.79 -3.42
N TYR A 4 -5.79 -2.67 -4.26
CA TYR A 4 -6.56 -3.81 -3.81
C TYR A 4 -5.63 -4.78 -3.07
N VAL A 5 -5.43 -4.57 -1.76
CA VAL A 5 -4.76 -5.53 -0.88
C VAL A 5 -5.73 -6.69 -0.62
N THR A 6 -5.38 -7.89 -1.08
CA THR A 6 -6.22 -9.09 -0.94
C THR A 6 -5.82 -10.00 0.23
N SER A 7 -4.68 -9.77 0.90
CA SER A 7 -4.39 -10.45 2.18
C SER A 7 -3.29 -9.75 2.98
N MET A 8 -3.58 -9.36 4.23
CA MET A 8 -2.57 -9.06 5.24
C MET A 8 -2.28 -10.33 6.05
N VAL A 9 -1.00 -10.70 6.19
CA VAL A 9 -0.59 -11.67 7.21
C VAL A 9 -0.46 -10.93 8.53
N LYS A 10 -1.54 -10.92 9.34
CA LYS A 10 -1.53 -10.35 10.69
C LYS A 10 -0.78 -11.31 11.63
N ARG A 11 0.46 -10.99 12.03
CA ARG A 11 1.03 -11.60 13.24
C ARG A 11 0.64 -10.76 14.45
N SER A 12 -0.03 -11.41 15.39
CA SER A 12 -0.60 -10.80 16.61
C SER A 12 0.50 -10.28 17.55
N PRO A 13 0.28 -9.17 18.27
CA PRO A 13 1.16 -8.66 19.32
C PRO A 13 1.44 -9.63 20.48
N THR A 14 0.79 -10.80 20.52
CA THR A 14 0.98 -11.81 21.56
C THR A 14 2.32 -12.55 21.48
N ASP A 15 3.04 -12.46 20.35
CA ASP A 15 4.32 -13.15 20.14
C ASP A 15 5.55 -12.37 20.61
N VAL A 16 5.38 -11.24 21.31
CA VAL A 16 6.50 -10.41 21.76
C VAL A 16 7.19 -11.03 22.99
N PRO A 17 8.49 -11.37 22.91
CA PRO A 17 9.22 -11.96 24.05
C PRO A 17 9.24 -11.02 25.26
N GLY A 18 9.24 -11.61 26.46
CA GLY A 18 9.06 -10.88 27.73
C GLY A 18 10.00 -9.70 27.97
N SER A 19 11.20 -9.73 27.39
CA SER A 19 12.22 -8.67 27.47
C SER A 19 11.83 -7.37 26.76
N LEU A 20 10.88 -7.42 25.82
CA LEU A 20 10.44 -6.27 25.03
C LEU A 20 9.10 -5.68 25.49
N LYS A 21 8.48 -6.25 26.54
CA LYS A 21 7.21 -5.76 27.10
C LYS A 21 7.26 -4.31 27.60
N LYS A 22 8.44 -3.77 27.93
CA LYS A 22 8.60 -2.35 28.31
C LYS A 22 8.45 -1.38 27.13
N TRP A 23 8.67 -1.86 25.91
CA TRP A 23 8.52 -1.09 24.66
C TRP A 23 7.17 -1.32 23.98
N LEU A 24 6.33 -2.19 24.55
CA LEU A 24 5.03 -2.55 24.00
C LEU A 24 4.15 -1.33 23.66
N PRO A 25 4.06 -0.25 24.47
CA PRO A 25 3.25 0.90 24.13
C PRO A 25 3.74 1.67 22.89
N ILE A 26 5.07 1.79 22.73
CA ILE A 26 5.72 2.46 21.59
C ILE A 26 5.59 1.61 20.33
N LEU A 27 5.76 0.29 20.49
CA LEU A 27 5.52 -0.64 19.40
C LEU A 27 4.05 -0.56 19.00
N VAL A 28 3.10 -0.73 19.92
CA VAL A 28 1.64 -0.74 19.65
C VAL A 28 1.16 0.55 18.99
N SER A 29 1.68 1.73 19.38
CA SER A 29 1.34 2.99 18.70
C SER A 29 1.89 3.04 17.27
N SER A 30 3.11 2.53 17.05
CA SER A 30 3.70 2.39 15.70
C SER A 30 2.94 1.38 14.84
N TRP A 31 2.50 0.25 15.41
CA TRP A 31 1.71 -0.77 14.70
C TRP A 31 0.33 -0.25 14.31
N SER A 32 -0.33 0.50 15.21
CA SER A 32 -1.63 1.13 14.93
C SER A 32 -1.56 2.09 13.74
N CYS A 33 -0.50 2.91 13.66
CA CYS A 33 -0.28 3.83 12.54
C CYS A 33 0.00 3.11 11.20
N MET A 34 0.63 1.93 11.24
CA MET A 34 0.87 1.13 10.04
C MET A 34 -0.40 0.43 9.53
N GLU A 35 -1.29 -0.02 10.42
CA GLU A 35 -2.55 -0.66 9.99
C GLU A 35 -3.50 0.34 9.33
N THR A 36 -3.60 1.56 9.85
CA THR A 36 -4.45 2.60 9.25
C THR A 36 -4.00 3.04 7.86
N SER A 37 -2.71 2.84 7.51
CA SER A 37 -2.16 3.19 6.21
C SER A 37 -2.73 2.37 5.04
N PHE A 38 -3.42 1.26 5.33
CA PHE A 38 -4.06 0.39 4.34
C PHE A 38 -5.59 0.42 4.40
N GLU A 39 -6.17 1.31 5.22
CA GLU A 39 -7.61 1.50 5.25
C GLU A 39 -8.11 1.99 3.89
N LYS A 40 -9.18 1.36 3.41
CA LYS A 40 -9.81 1.72 2.14
C LYS A 40 -10.81 2.84 2.37
N TYR A 41 -10.76 3.85 1.51
CA TYR A 41 -11.85 4.81 1.40
C TYR A 41 -13.15 4.13 0.98
N ARG A 42 -14.27 4.69 1.42
CA ARG A 42 -15.61 4.27 1.04
C ARG A 42 -15.88 4.67 -0.41
N PRO A 43 -16.79 3.98 -1.12
CA PRO A 43 -17.05 4.25 -2.53
C PRO A 43 -17.46 5.69 -2.86
N HIS A 44 -18.07 6.43 -1.92
CA HIS A 44 -18.48 7.83 -2.12
C HIS A 44 -17.37 8.85 -1.81
N GLU A 45 -16.24 8.41 -1.27
CA GLU A 45 -15.07 9.25 -0.96
C GLU A 45 -14.04 9.22 -2.09
N ILE A 46 -14.26 8.39 -3.11
CA ILE A 46 -13.37 8.21 -4.25
C ILE A 46 -14.11 8.41 -5.57
N ASP A 47 -13.40 8.96 -6.54
CA ASP A 47 -13.79 8.96 -7.94
C ASP A 47 -12.65 8.34 -8.75
N THR A 48 -12.96 7.29 -9.51
CA THR A 48 -11.98 6.63 -10.39
C THR A 48 -11.94 7.26 -11.78
N MET A 49 -12.89 8.15 -12.10
CA MET A 49 -13.05 8.78 -13.42
C MET A 49 -13.13 7.75 -14.56
N SER A 50 -13.60 6.54 -14.26
CA SER A 50 -13.60 5.38 -15.17
C SER A 50 -12.21 4.99 -15.72
N LEU A 51 -11.13 5.36 -15.03
CA LEU A 51 -9.75 5.00 -15.38
C LEU A 51 -9.30 3.75 -14.61
N ASP A 52 -8.42 2.98 -15.24
CA ASP A 52 -7.93 1.71 -14.70
C ASP A 52 -7.01 1.87 -13.47
N TYR A 53 -6.90 0.76 -12.72
CA TYR A 53 -5.99 0.66 -11.59
C TYR A 53 -4.52 0.57 -12.06
N ASP A 54 -3.68 1.51 -11.64
CA ASP A 54 -2.26 1.51 -12.00
C ASP A 54 -1.39 0.94 -10.88
N TYR A 55 -0.94 -0.30 -11.04
CA TYR A 55 -0.01 -0.94 -10.13
C TYR A 55 1.34 -0.23 -10.05
N ARG A 56 1.74 0.49 -11.12
CA ARG A 56 3.03 1.14 -11.25
C ARG A 56 3.03 2.62 -10.83
N SER A 57 1.87 3.17 -10.48
CA SER A 57 1.67 4.57 -10.11
C SER A 57 2.70 5.05 -9.07
N VAL A 58 3.08 6.33 -9.14
CA VAL A 58 3.90 6.99 -8.12
C VAL A 58 3.24 6.98 -6.73
N MET A 59 1.92 6.86 -6.69
CA MET A 59 1.13 6.80 -5.46
C MET A 59 0.94 5.38 -4.95
N HIS A 60 1.41 4.34 -5.66
CA HIS A 60 1.25 2.96 -5.24
C HIS A 60 2.38 2.53 -4.28
N TYR A 61 2.03 1.90 -3.15
CA TYR A 61 3.04 1.34 -2.22
C TYR A 61 3.82 0.21 -2.87
N ARG A 62 5.11 0.11 -2.54
CA ARG A 62 5.93 -1.05 -2.91
C ARG A 62 5.49 -2.34 -2.18
N PRO A 63 5.81 -3.53 -2.71
CA PRO A 63 5.37 -4.83 -2.17
C PRO A 63 5.66 -5.10 -0.70
N TYR A 64 6.77 -4.54 -0.20
CA TYR A 64 7.30 -4.79 1.14
C TYR A 64 7.14 -3.59 2.06
N MET A 65 6.34 -2.59 1.66
CA MET A 65 6.08 -1.43 2.50
C MET A 65 5.45 -1.90 3.80
N TYR A 66 6.01 -1.45 4.94
CA TYR A 66 5.56 -1.87 6.27
C TYR A 66 5.74 -3.36 6.61
N ALA A 67 6.47 -4.13 5.81
CA ALA A 67 6.77 -5.54 6.11
C ALA A 67 7.72 -5.67 7.30
N VAL A 68 7.30 -6.44 8.31
CA VAL A 68 8.13 -6.79 9.48
C VAL A 68 9.19 -7.82 9.09
N ASP A 69 8.77 -8.85 8.35
CA ASP A 69 9.65 -9.83 7.71
C ASP A 69 9.61 -9.61 6.19
N ARG A 70 10.72 -9.12 5.63
CA ARG A 70 10.83 -8.82 4.19
C ARG A 70 10.88 -10.05 3.30
N SER A 71 10.90 -11.26 3.87
CA SER A 71 10.70 -12.50 3.12
C SER A 71 9.26 -12.64 2.63
N TYR A 72 8.32 -11.90 3.23
CA TYR A 72 6.90 -11.91 2.90
C TYR A 72 6.40 -10.51 2.51
N PRO A 73 5.87 -10.31 1.30
CA PRO A 73 5.32 -9.02 0.92
C PRO A 73 4.00 -8.74 1.66
N THR A 74 3.77 -7.48 1.99
CA THR A 74 2.50 -6.98 2.57
C THR A 74 1.45 -6.74 1.48
N LEU A 75 1.89 -6.50 0.24
CA LEU A 75 1.05 -6.27 -0.92
C LEU A 75 1.35 -7.28 -2.02
N LYS A 76 0.30 -7.79 -2.68
CA LYS A 76 0.38 -8.59 -3.89
C LYS A 76 -0.67 -8.07 -4.89
N PRO A 77 -0.36 -8.05 -6.20
CA PRO A 77 -1.35 -7.69 -7.19
C PRO A 77 -2.49 -8.70 -7.18
N SER A 78 -3.71 -8.24 -7.46
CA SER A 78 -4.86 -9.13 -7.65
C SER A 78 -4.83 -9.82 -9.02
N ASP A 79 -4.15 -9.21 -10.00
CA ASP A 79 -3.85 -9.83 -11.28
C ASP A 79 -2.50 -10.58 -11.20
N ASN A 80 -2.53 -11.90 -11.41
CA ASN A 80 -1.35 -12.76 -11.35
C ASN A 80 -0.39 -12.56 -12.51
N GLN A 81 -0.77 -11.83 -13.56
CA GLN A 81 0.13 -11.46 -14.66
C GLN A 81 1.01 -10.26 -14.32
N VAL A 82 0.64 -9.48 -13.30
CA VAL A 82 1.44 -8.34 -12.86
C VAL A 82 2.57 -8.85 -11.96
N PRO A 83 3.84 -8.60 -12.33
CA PRO A 83 4.96 -9.02 -11.51
C PRO A 83 5.02 -8.20 -10.22
N LEU A 84 5.49 -8.82 -9.13
CA LEU A 84 5.51 -8.18 -7.81
C LEU A 84 6.33 -6.89 -7.81
N GLU A 85 7.45 -6.87 -8.53
CA GLU A 85 8.35 -5.73 -8.69
C GLU A 85 7.75 -4.54 -9.44
N ALA A 86 6.63 -4.72 -10.17
CA ALA A 86 5.95 -3.61 -10.82
C ALA A 86 5.21 -2.69 -9.84
N LEU A 87 4.85 -3.19 -8.65
CA LEU A 87 4.10 -2.42 -7.65
C LEU A 87 4.91 -1.20 -7.18
N GLY A 88 4.36 -0.01 -7.39
CA GLY A 88 5.00 1.24 -6.97
C GLY A 88 6.28 1.56 -7.74
N HIS A 89 6.41 1.13 -8.99
CA HIS A 89 7.57 1.46 -9.83
C HIS A 89 7.79 2.98 -9.95
N GLY A 90 6.76 3.75 -10.22
CA GLY A 90 6.83 5.22 -10.28
C GLY A 90 7.31 5.83 -8.95
N GLN A 91 6.91 5.22 -7.82
CA GLN A 91 7.36 5.65 -6.49
C GLN A 91 8.87 5.41 -6.31
N ALA A 92 9.37 4.26 -6.79
CA ALA A 92 10.78 3.90 -6.69
C ALA A 92 11.68 4.80 -7.56
N GLU A 93 11.21 5.15 -8.76
CA GLU A 93 11.95 5.96 -9.73
C GLU A 93 11.72 7.48 -9.55
N GLY A 94 10.74 7.90 -8.75
CA GLY A 94 10.35 9.30 -8.62
C GLY A 94 9.73 9.89 -9.89
N THR A 95 8.98 9.07 -10.63
CA THR A 95 8.39 9.43 -11.92
C THR A 95 6.88 9.17 -11.95
N PHE A 96 6.14 10.00 -12.68
CA PHE A 96 4.73 9.74 -12.99
C PHE A 96 4.61 8.72 -14.12
N THR A 97 3.65 7.81 -13.99
CA THR A 97 3.24 6.99 -15.13
C THR A 97 2.34 7.79 -16.08
N ASP A 98 2.10 7.27 -17.28
CA ASP A 98 1.14 7.86 -18.22
C ASP A 98 -0.25 7.97 -17.59
N LEU A 99 -0.66 6.96 -16.80
CA LEU A 99 -1.96 6.94 -16.15
C LEU A 99 -2.05 7.87 -14.93
N ASP A 100 -0.94 8.14 -14.24
CA ASP A 100 -0.88 9.21 -13.23
C ASP A 100 -1.15 10.58 -13.87
N ILE A 101 -0.52 10.85 -15.02
CA ILE A 101 -0.70 12.09 -15.77
C ILE A 101 -2.12 12.20 -16.30
N GLU A 102 -2.67 11.13 -16.87
CA GLU A 102 -4.05 11.08 -17.37
C GLU A 102 -5.05 11.36 -16.26
N LYS A 103 -4.93 10.70 -15.09
CA LYS A 103 -5.81 10.95 -13.93
C LYS A 103 -5.81 12.41 -13.51
N ILE A 104 -4.64 13.05 -13.43
CA ILE A 104 -4.54 14.46 -13.05
C ILE A 104 -5.21 15.35 -14.10
N LYS A 105 -4.97 15.09 -15.40
CA LYS A 105 -5.61 15.83 -16.49
C LYS A 105 -7.13 15.68 -16.50
N THR A 106 -7.63 14.45 -16.35
CA THR A 106 -9.07 14.19 -16.26
C THR A 106 -9.68 14.89 -15.05
N PHE A 107 -9.02 14.85 -13.89
CA PHE A 107 -9.54 15.46 -12.67
C PHE A 107 -9.58 17.00 -12.71
N TYR A 108 -8.60 17.62 -13.37
CA TYR A 108 -8.49 19.09 -13.51
C TYR A 108 -8.99 19.64 -14.85
N GLU A 109 -9.59 18.80 -15.70
CA GLU A 109 -10.11 19.18 -17.02
C GLU A 109 -9.05 19.89 -17.92
N CYS A 110 -7.82 19.37 -17.90
CA CYS A 110 -6.65 19.92 -18.61
C CYS A 110 -6.26 19.16 -19.88
#